data_AF-A0A4Y8T091-F1
#
_entry.id   AF-A0A4Y8T091-F1
#
_cell.length_a   1.000
_cell.length_b   1.000
_cell.length_c   1.000
_cell.angle_alpha   90.00
_cell.angle_beta   90.00
_cell.angle_gamma   90.00
#
_symmetry.space_group_name_H-M   'P 1'
#
loop_
_entity.id
_entity.type
_entity.pdbx_description
1 polymer ?
#
loop_
_entity_poly.entity_id
_entity_poly.type
_entity_poly.pdbx_seq_one_letter_code
_entity_poly.pdbx_strand_id
1 'polypeptide(L)'
;MITFPCTQCGICCQNIQGIDSLSHLNRGDGCCIHYDIDNRSCTIYEERPLLCNIELAYEKLFKKSMSKKDFYLLNVEACNELQEMHQVPSTYRIDIKKTIG
;
A
#
# COMPACT_ATOMS: atom_id res chain seq x y z
N MET A 1 -2.81 -16.94 -10.10
CA MET A 1 -3.40 -15.67 -9.65
C MET A 1 -2.28 -14.87 -9.02
N ILE A 2 -2.03 -13.63 -9.46
CA ILE A 2 -0.92 -12.81 -8.93
C ILE A 2 -1.47 -11.96 -7.79
N THR A 3 -0.83 -12.04 -6.63
CA THR A 3 -1.13 -11.25 -5.42
C THR A 3 -0.16 -10.08 -5.33
N PHE A 4 -0.63 -8.93 -4.83
CA PHE A 4 0.23 -7.75 -4.71
C PHE A 4 1.31 -7.99 -3.63
N PRO A 5 2.61 -7.79 -3.94
CA PRO A 5 3.69 -8.19 -3.04
C PRO A 5 4.03 -7.13 -2.00
N CYS A 6 3.06 -6.77 -1.17
CA CYS A 6 3.30 -5.83 -0.08
C CYS A 6 4.36 -6.41 0.88
N THR A 7 5.37 -5.62 1.22
CA THR A 7 6.42 -6.01 2.18
C THR A 7 6.08 -5.70 3.63
N GLN A 8 4.84 -5.26 3.88
CA GLN A 8 4.32 -4.92 5.21
C GLN A 8 5.25 -3.97 5.99
N CYS A 9 5.91 -3.04 5.30
CA CYS A 9 6.79 -2.04 5.93
C CYS A 9 6.01 -0.96 6.71
N GLY A 10 4.68 -0.91 6.56
CA GLY A 10 3.81 -0.01 7.31
C GLY A 10 3.82 1.45 6.85
N ILE A 11 4.67 1.84 5.90
CA ILE A 11 4.85 3.27 5.56
C ILE A 11 3.60 3.92 4.96
N CYS A 12 2.79 3.17 4.21
CA CYS A 12 1.52 3.68 3.69
C CYS A 12 0.52 4.00 4.80
N CYS A 13 0.52 3.24 5.90
CA CYS A 13 -0.35 3.53 7.05
C CYS A 13 0.12 4.75 7.84
N GLN A 14 1.38 5.14 7.73
CA GLN A 14 1.93 6.32 8.40
C GLN A 14 1.72 7.62 7.60
N ASN A 15 1.27 7.53 6.35
CA ASN A 15 1.20 8.65 5.42
C ASN A 15 -0.16 8.71 4.70
N ILE A 16 -1.25 8.77 5.46
CA ILE A 16 -2.61 8.91 4.92
C ILE A 16 -3.12 10.35 4.89
N GLN A 17 -2.28 11.31 5.29
CA GLN A 17 -2.62 12.74 5.26
C GLN A 17 -2.94 13.19 3.82
N GLY A 18 -4.02 13.97 3.68
CA GLY A 18 -4.45 14.50 2.38
C GLY A 18 -5.26 13.52 1.52
N ILE A 19 -5.51 12.30 2.00
CA ILE A 19 -6.39 11.33 1.32
C ILE A 19 -7.79 11.46 1.93
N ASP A 20 -8.65 12.27 1.31
CA ASP A 20 -9.97 12.63 1.85
C ASP A 20 -10.83 11.42 2.25
N SER A 21 -10.84 10.37 1.43
CA SER A 21 -11.61 9.15 1.73
C SER A 21 -11.06 8.35 2.91
N LEU A 22 -9.83 8.60 3.35
CA LEU A 22 -9.19 7.98 4.53
C LEU A 22 -9.09 8.94 5.72
N SER A 23 -9.60 10.17 5.61
CA SER A 23 -9.54 11.19 6.68
C SER A 23 -10.10 10.71 8.01
N HIS A 24 -11.17 9.90 7.99
CA HIS A 24 -11.77 9.29 9.17
C HIS A 24 -10.88 8.25 9.88
N LEU A 25 -9.80 7.80 9.23
CA LEU A 25 -8.81 6.90 9.81
C LEU A 25 -7.55 7.64 10.26
N ASN A 26 -7.43 8.95 10.02
CA ASN A 26 -6.28 9.73 10.42
C ASN A 26 -6.34 10.05 11.92
N ARG A 27 -5.31 9.67 12.67
CA ARG A 27 -5.14 9.96 14.11
C ARG A 27 -4.94 11.45 14.39
N GLY A 28 -4.68 12.26 13.36
CA GLY A 28 -4.48 13.71 13.44
C GLY A 28 -3.06 14.15 13.08
N ASP A 29 -2.13 13.20 12.94
CA ASP A 29 -0.72 13.42 12.59
C ASP A 29 -0.34 12.84 11.21
N GLY A 30 -1.34 12.40 10.43
CA GLY A 30 -1.14 11.73 9.14
C GLY A 30 -1.01 10.22 9.25
N CYS A 31 -0.90 9.66 10.47
CA CYS A 31 -0.85 8.22 10.69
C CYS A 31 -2.26 7.64 10.88
N CYS A 32 -2.47 6.44 10.35
CA CYS A 32 -3.70 5.69 10.46
C CYS A 32 -3.91 5.17 11.89
N ILE A 33 -5.14 5.25 12.41
CA ILE A 33 -5.52 4.71 13.72
C ILE A 33 -5.30 3.18 13.84
N HIS A 34 -5.24 2.47 12.71
CA HIS A 34 -4.99 1.02 12.66
C HIS A 34 -3.51 0.67 12.48
N TYR A 35 -2.59 1.64 12.49
CA TYR A 35 -1.16 1.36 12.43
C TYR A 35 -0.65 0.86 13.79
N ASP A 36 -0.18 -0.38 13.82
CA ASP A 36 0.53 -0.97 14.95
C ASP A 36 2.00 -0.55 14.87
N ILE A 37 2.43 0.30 15.80
CA ILE A 37 3.79 0.84 15.85
C ILE A 37 4.80 -0.26 16.21
N ASP A 38 4.44 -1.17 17.11
CA ASP A 38 5.34 -2.20 17.64
C ASP A 38 5.64 -3.24 16.55
N ASN A 39 4.60 -3.64 15.81
CA ASN A 39 4.72 -4.63 14.74
C ASN A 39 4.94 -4.01 13.35
N ARG A 40 4.90 -2.68 13.23
CA ARG A 40 4.99 -1.92 11.97
C ARG A 40 3.99 -2.39 10.91
N SER A 41 2.80 -2.78 11.35
CA SER A 41 1.79 -3.45 10.52
C SER A 41 0.42 -2.76 10.64
N CYS A 42 -0.53 -3.18 9.81
CA CYS A 42 -1.92 -2.73 9.90
C CYS A 42 -2.73 -3.77 10.67
N THR A 43 -3.44 -3.35 11.72
CA THR A 43 -4.24 -4.27 12.56
C THR A 43 -5.47 -4.84 11.84
N ILE A 44 -5.88 -4.24 10.73
CA ILE A 44 -6.99 -4.68 9.89
C ILE A 44 -6.52 -5.06 8.48
N TYR A 45 -5.33 -5.65 8.34
CA TYR A 45 -4.67 -5.86 7.04
C TYR A 45 -5.55 -6.59 6.00
N GLU A 46 -6.30 -7.62 6.41
CA GLU A 46 -7.19 -8.36 5.50
C GLU A 46 -8.48 -7.59 5.17
N GLU A 47 -8.91 -6.71 6.07
CA GLU A 47 -10.15 -5.92 5.97
C GLU A 47 -9.90 -4.47 5.54
N ARG A 48 -8.70 -4.20 5.01
CA ARG A 48 -8.29 -2.85 4.60
C ARG A 48 -9.35 -2.19 3.69
N PRO A 49 -9.63 -0.90 3.88
CA PRO A 49 -10.58 -0.16 3.05
C PRO A 49 -10.11 -0.14 1.58
N LEU A 50 -11.04 0.17 0.67
CA LEU A 50 -10.84 0.09 -0.79
C LEU A 50 -9.48 0.65 -1.27
N LEU A 51 -9.09 1.86 -0.85
CA LEU A 51 -7.83 2.46 -1.31
C LEU A 51 -6.58 1.84 -0.69
N CYS A 52 -6.69 1.21 0.48
CA CYS A 52 -5.58 0.53 1.15
C CYS A 52 -5.41 -0.93 0.70
N ASN A 53 -6.40 -1.47 -0.01
CA ASN A 53 -6.44 -2.85 -0.51
C ASN A 53 -6.27 -2.87 -2.02
N ILE A 54 -5.04 -3.11 -2.49
CA ILE A 54 -4.67 -3.08 -3.91
C ILE A 54 -5.48 -4.08 -4.74
N GLU A 55 -5.77 -5.26 -4.21
CA GLU A 55 -6.59 -6.25 -4.92
C GLU A 55 -8.02 -5.76 -5.12
N LEU A 56 -8.63 -5.25 -4.06
CA LEU A 56 -9.99 -4.72 -4.12
C LEU A 56 -10.07 -3.47 -5.00
N ALA A 57 -9.08 -2.58 -4.91
CA ALA A 57 -8.98 -1.39 -5.75
C ALA A 57 -8.91 -1.76 -7.23
N TYR A 58 -8.09 -2.75 -7.61
CA TYR A 58 -8.03 -3.23 -8.97
C TYR A 58 -9.41 -3.71 -9.45
N GLU A 59 -10.03 -4.63 -8.71
CA GLU A 59 -11.30 -5.24 -9.12
C GLU A 59 -12.44 -4.21 -9.24
N LYS A 60 -12.49 -3.21 -8.34
CA LYS A 60 -13.58 -2.23 -8.29
C LYS A 60 -13.36 -1.00 -9.16
N LEU A 61 -12.11 -0.57 -9.35
CA LEU A 61 -11.80 0.73 -9.96
C LEU A 61 -11.05 0.61 -11.29
N PHE A 62 -10.14 -0.35 -11.45
CA PHE A 62 -9.15 -0.32 -12.54
C PHE A 62 -9.25 -1.48 -13.55
N LYS A 63 -9.97 -2.57 -13.22
CA LYS A 63 -10.10 -3.78 -14.05
C LYS A 63 -10.58 -3.53 -15.49
N LYS A 64 -11.37 -2.47 -15.71
CA LYS A 64 -11.87 -2.10 -17.04
C LYS A 64 -10.88 -1.25 -17.85
N SER A 65 -9.84 -0.72 -17.22
CA SER A 65 -8.96 0.30 -17.80
C SER A 65 -7.54 -0.18 -18.05
N MET A 66 -7.06 -1.18 -17.30
CA MET A 66 -5.71 -1.71 -17.44
C MET A 66 -5.62 -3.16 -16.96
N SER A 67 -4.52 -3.85 -17.30
CA SER A 67 -4.29 -5.20 -16.80
C SER A 67 -3.92 -5.19 -15.31
N LYS A 68 -4.18 -6.30 -14.62
CA LYS A 68 -3.77 -6.49 -13.22
C LYS A 68 -2.25 -6.37 -13.06
N LYS A 69 -1.50 -6.82 -14.07
CA LYS A 69 -0.03 -6.75 -14.10
C LYS A 69 0.43 -5.29 -14.11
N ASP A 70 -0.08 -4.49 -15.04
CA ASP A 70 0.30 -3.08 -15.16
C ASP A 70 -0.10 -2.28 -13.92
N PHE A 71 -1.30 -2.52 -13.40
CA PHE A 71 -1.75 -1.89 -12.15
C PHE A 71 -0.81 -2.21 -10.99
N TYR A 72 -0.37 -3.46 -10.85
CA TYR A 72 0.57 -3.84 -9.79
C TYR A 72 1.96 -3.24 -9.99
N LEU A 73 2.45 -3.16 -11.22
CA LEU A 73 3.72 -2.50 -11.52
C LEU A 73 3.72 -1.04 -11.05
N LEU A 74 2.69 -0.28 -11.41
CA LEU A 74 2.52 1.11 -10.98
C LEU A 74 2.45 1.24 -9.44
N ASN A 75 1.74 0.33 -8.77
CA ASN A 75 1.65 0.34 -7.31
C ASN A 75 2.97 -0.08 -6.63
N VAL A 76 3.76 -0.95 -7.26
CA VAL A 76 5.10 -1.31 -6.76
C VAL A 76 6.06 -0.12 -6.90
N GLU A 77 6.03 0.59 -8.02
CA GLU A 77 6.81 1.81 -8.25
C GLU A 77 6.49 2.85 -7.17
N ALA A 78 5.21 3.19 -7.01
CA ALA A 78 4.77 4.13 -5.97
C ALA A 78 5.12 3.66 -4.55
N CYS A 79 5.04 2.36 -4.26
CA CYS A 79 5.41 1.79 -2.96
C CYS A 79 6.91 1.96 -2.69
N ASN A 80 7.78 1.64 -3.66
CA ASN A 80 9.23 1.78 -3.52
C ASN A 80 9.63 3.26 -3.40
N GLU A 81 9.01 4.17 -4.17
CA GLU A 81 9.23 5.62 -4.06
C GLU A 81 8.87 6.15 -2.67
N LEU A 82 7.70 5.77 -2.15
CA LEU A 82 7.26 6.16 -0.80
C LEU A 82 8.23 5.62 0.27
N GLN A 83 8.68 4.38 0.12
CA GLN A 83 9.68 3.80 1.01
C GLN A 83 11.01 4.57 0.98
N GLU A 84 11.45 5.05 -0.19
CA GLU A 84 12.67 5.85 -0.33
C GLU A 84 12.54 7.23 0.29
N MET A 85 11.44 7.93 0.01
CA MET A 85 11.14 9.26 0.56
C MET A 85 11.20 9.28 2.09
N HIS A 86 10.74 8.19 2.72
CA HIS A 86 10.72 8.04 4.17
C HIS A 86 11.87 7.18 4.73
N GLN A 87 12.91 6.91 3.94
CA GLN A 87 14.12 6.21 4.37
C GLN A 87 13.84 4.82 4.99
N VAL A 88 12.77 4.15 4.53
CA VAL A 88 12.48 2.77 4.91
C VAL A 88 13.64 1.89 4.40
N PRO A 89 14.19 0.97 5.24
CA PRO A 89 15.32 0.13 4.85
C PRO A 89 15.12 -0.55 3.49
N SER A 90 16.18 -0.61 2.70
CA SER A 90 16.15 -1.15 1.33
C SER A 90 15.74 -2.63 1.28
N THR A 91 15.81 -3.35 2.41
CA THR A 91 15.29 -4.72 2.56
C THR A 91 13.79 -4.84 2.30
N TYR A 92 13.04 -3.74 2.35
CA TYR A 92 11.60 -3.69 2.05
C TYR A 92 11.27 -3.38 0.59
N ARG A 93 12.28 -3.12 -0.26
CA ARG A 93 12.07 -2.85 -1.68
C ARG A 93 11.55 -4.09 -2.39
N ILE A 94 10.58 -3.88 -3.25
CA ILE A 94 9.98 -4.94 -4.06
C ILE A 94 10.79 -5.06 -5.36
N ASP A 95 11.32 -6.25 -5.62
CA ASP A 95 11.99 -6.60 -6.88
C ASP A 95 10.96 -7.03 -7.93
N ILE A 96 10.59 -6.08 -8.80
CA ILE A 96 9.59 -6.27 -9.86
C ILE A 96 9.87 -7.51 -10.72
N LYS A 97 11.15 -7.78 -11.05
CA LYS A 97 11.53 -8.89 -11.95
C LYS A 97 11.30 -10.25 -11.32
N LYS A 98 11.35 -10.34 -9.99
CA LYS A 98 11.13 -11.59 -9.25
C LYS A 98 9.67 -11.83 -8.90
N THR A 99 8.85 -10.79 -8.87
CA THR A 99 7.54 -10.87 -8.22
C THR A 99 6.34 -10.73 -9.16
N ILE A 100 6.51 -10.05 -10.29
CA ILE A 100 5.46 -9.84 -11.29
C ILE A 100 5.91 -10.32 -12.70
N GLY A 101 7.12 -10.91 -12.76
CA GLY A 101 7.73 -11.51 -13.94
C GLY A 101 6.86 -12.56 -14.60
#